data_AF-A0A6V8EBC2-F1
#
_entry.id   AF-A0A6V8EBC2-F1
#
_cell.length_a   1.000
_cell.length_b   1.000
_cell.length_c   1.000
_cell.angle_alpha   90.00
_cell.angle_beta   90.00
_cell.angle_gamma   90.00
#
_symmetry.space_group_name_H-M   'P 1'
#
loop_
_entity.id
_entity.type
_entity.pdbx_description
1 polymer ?
#
loop_
_entity_poly.entity_id
_entity_poly.type
_entity_poly.pdbx_seq_one_letter_code
_entity_poly.pdbx_strand_id
1 'polypeptide(L)'
;MADVELSNEVSSDAILREYENQNVSMVKLVKTLLSTATMPHVVMIVIASTVFYLLAGLNSLTVFSSMAFTSLAVAYAITALLSNNRVVKQMITLGEISSETDQYLLKSTIKKFKICLFPLGVAVGVFFVINTLTGENGIMPGSSDLIPTALGMLFILWSIIQGSSFSQWASSNSAQNFQTVGKTGGLKLSILTTILATIVFGLFLSTLFYQLNDFDRTLTDSLLASIPFIMTVVIVTGASLAYSRKLKILASMKPSLQHFSGKFSMICHLFITWHLLTIWRQNFLDPSSFQVFLEEIVLMIFTVLFAIWSMTSKSYKSNFRLITEDNALTWGLSFGYAYAGSVAMLTSFFDDIKTVMLIGHCLVVLTVLIMHKVTLSKIIGTDDYSIVVRRITSSQNGEIDENQGDILPENLQHESLSVDNASDVWQNDDDVDWEAEESGPEI
;
A
#
# COMPACT_ATOMS: atom_id res chain seq x y z
N MET A 1 3.70 -48.27 4.96
CA MET A 1 3.31 -47.08 5.75
C MET A 1 4.26 -45.96 5.35
N ALA A 2 3.89 -45.25 4.28
CA ALA A 2 4.57 -44.06 3.83
C ALA A 2 3.61 -42.92 4.13
N ASP A 3 3.96 -42.09 5.11
CA ASP A 3 3.28 -40.84 5.37
C ASP A 3 3.51 -39.94 4.17
N VAL A 4 2.45 -39.77 3.38
CA VAL A 4 2.40 -38.80 2.30
C VAL A 4 2.39 -37.42 2.96
N GLU A 5 3.53 -36.74 2.89
CA GLU A 5 3.66 -35.30 3.09
C GLU A 5 2.58 -34.60 2.25
N LEU A 6 1.53 -34.13 2.93
CA LEU A 6 0.51 -33.27 2.37
C LEU A 6 1.21 -32.01 1.89
N SER A 7 1.46 -31.91 0.58
CA SER A 7 1.99 -30.73 -0.05
C SER A 7 1.17 -29.53 0.39
N ASN A 8 1.85 -28.49 0.86
CA ASN A 8 1.26 -27.16 1.07
C ASN A 8 0.76 -26.63 -0.29
N GLU A 9 -0.44 -27.03 -0.71
CA GLU A 9 -1.16 -26.32 -1.75
C GLU A 9 -1.49 -24.94 -1.21
N VAL A 10 -0.71 -23.94 -1.63
CA VAL A 10 -0.99 -22.54 -1.35
C VAL A 10 -2.26 -22.16 -2.10
N SER A 11 -3.43 -22.37 -1.50
CA SER A 11 -4.71 -21.93 -2.05
C SER A 11 -4.81 -20.41 -2.03
N SER A 12 -5.49 -19.78 -3.01
CA SER A 12 -5.74 -18.34 -2.98
C SER A 12 -6.44 -17.88 -1.70
N ASP A 13 -7.28 -18.74 -1.10
CA ASP A 13 -7.93 -18.44 0.18
C ASP A 13 -6.93 -18.41 1.34
N ALA A 14 -5.85 -19.21 1.28
CA ALA A 14 -4.77 -19.15 2.26
C ALA A 14 -3.97 -17.84 2.11
N ILE A 15 -3.72 -17.39 0.88
CA ILE A 15 -3.07 -16.10 0.61
C ILE A 15 -3.97 -14.94 1.08
N LEU A 16 -5.28 -14.99 0.81
CA LEU A 16 -6.22 -13.96 1.28
C LEU A 16 -6.31 -13.92 2.81
N ARG A 17 -6.33 -15.08 3.48
CA ARG A 17 -6.23 -15.16 4.95
C ARG A 17 -4.95 -14.56 5.48
N GLU A 18 -3.82 -14.76 4.80
CA GLU A 18 -2.56 -14.12 5.15
C GLU A 18 -2.68 -12.59 5.08
N TYR A 19 -3.22 -12.05 3.99
CA TYR A 19 -3.45 -10.60 3.85
C TYR A 19 -4.46 -10.06 4.86
N GLU A 20 -5.50 -10.82 5.19
CA GLU A 20 -6.48 -10.45 6.21
C GLU A 20 -5.83 -10.36 7.59
N ASN A 21 -5.06 -11.39 7.97
CA ASN A 21 -4.32 -11.45 9.24
C ASN A 21 -3.23 -10.38 9.36
N GLN A 22 -2.69 -9.90 8.23
CA GLN A 22 -1.74 -8.77 8.20
C GLN A 22 -2.39 -7.41 8.51
N ASN A 23 -3.73 -7.30 8.58
CA ASN A 23 -4.40 -6.07 8.99
C ASN A 23 -4.23 -5.80 10.49
N VAL A 24 -3.03 -5.36 10.89
CA VAL A 24 -2.91 -4.59 12.12
C VAL A 24 -3.62 -3.26 11.85
N SER A 25 -4.61 -2.91 12.69
CA SER A 25 -5.33 -1.63 12.55
C SER A 25 -4.33 -0.47 12.52
N MET A 26 -4.31 0.29 11.41
CA MET A 26 -3.51 1.51 11.25
C MET A 26 -3.77 2.48 12.41
N VAL A 27 -5.00 2.54 12.90
CA VAL A 27 -5.39 3.36 14.05
C VAL A 27 -4.71 2.88 15.34
N LYS A 28 -4.59 1.56 15.53
CA LYS A 28 -3.86 0.99 16.66
C LYS A 28 -2.37 1.32 16.55
N LEU A 29 -1.78 1.22 15.35
CA LEU A 29 -0.39 1.61 15.11
C LEU A 29 -0.16 3.09 15.43
N VAL A 30 -0.98 4.00 14.88
CA VAL A 30 -0.90 5.44 15.14
C VAL A 30 -1.09 5.75 16.63
N LYS A 31 -2.06 5.11 17.29
CA LYS A 31 -2.31 5.27 18.73
C LYS A 31 -1.13 4.79 19.57
N THR A 32 -0.47 3.71 19.18
CA THR A 32 0.76 3.22 19.84
C THR A 32 1.93 4.18 19.61
N LEU A 33 2.08 4.72 18.39
CA LEU A 33 3.12 5.71 18.06
C LEU A 33 2.91 7.05 18.78
N LEU A 34 1.66 7.48 18.99
CA LEU A 34 1.30 8.68 19.76
C LEU A 34 1.13 8.41 21.26
N SER A 35 1.47 7.22 21.76
CA SER A 35 1.35 6.90 23.18
C SER A 35 2.26 7.78 24.05
N THR A 36 1.89 7.96 25.32
CA THR A 36 2.64 8.81 26.28
C THR A 36 4.10 8.36 26.47
N ALA A 37 4.40 7.08 26.20
CA ALA A 37 5.76 6.53 26.29
C ALA A 37 6.67 6.97 25.13
N THR A 38 6.10 7.26 23.96
CA THR A 38 6.82 7.54 22.71
C THR A 38 6.72 9.01 22.26
N MET A 39 5.79 9.75 22.86
CA MET A 39 5.49 11.17 22.60
C MET A 39 6.73 12.09 22.61
N PRO A 40 7.73 11.95 23.52
CA PRO A 40 8.91 12.82 23.49
C PRO A 40 9.72 12.73 22.19
N HIS A 41 9.85 11.53 21.60
CA HIS A 41 10.55 11.36 20.32
C HIS A 41 9.79 12.00 19.16
N VAL A 42 8.45 11.88 19.15
CA VAL A 42 7.59 12.48 18.14
C VAL A 42 7.62 14.01 18.21
N VAL A 43 7.60 14.58 19.41
CA VAL A 43 7.76 16.04 19.58
C VAL A 43 9.14 16.50 19.13
N MET A 44 10.19 15.72 19.41
CA MET A 44 11.56 16.05 19.00
C MET A 44 11.72 16.06 17.48
N ILE A 45 11.14 15.09 16.75
CA ILE A 45 11.20 15.11 15.28
C ILE A 45 10.48 16.31 14.68
N VAL A 46 9.33 16.71 15.23
CA VAL A 46 8.63 17.91 14.76
C VAL A 46 9.48 19.16 14.98
N ILE A 47 9.96 19.38 16.21
CA ILE A 47 10.75 20.57 16.54
C ILE A 47 12.06 20.60 15.74
N ALA A 48 12.83 19.52 15.74
CA ALA A 48 14.11 19.47 15.04
C ALA A 48 13.95 19.61 13.53
N SER A 49 12.93 18.96 12.93
CA SER A 49 12.69 19.08 11.49
C SER A 49 12.26 20.49 11.10
N THR A 50 11.40 21.15 11.90
CA THR A 50 11.05 22.55 11.65
C THR A 50 12.26 23.47 11.76
N VAL A 51 13.07 23.33 12.81
CA VAL A 51 14.29 24.14 12.98
C VAL A 51 15.25 23.93 11.81
N PHE A 52 15.55 22.69 11.47
CA PHE A 52 16.48 22.38 10.38
C PHE A 52 15.94 22.77 9.01
N TYR A 53 14.63 22.67 8.78
CA TYR A 53 14.00 23.18 7.57
C TYR A 53 14.19 24.70 7.43
N LEU A 54 13.96 25.46 8.52
CA LEU A 54 14.21 26.91 8.52
C LEU A 54 15.68 27.25 8.29
N LEU A 55 16.61 26.50 8.89
CA LEU A 55 18.04 26.67 8.65
C LEU A 55 18.42 26.31 7.21
N ALA A 56 17.78 25.30 6.61
CA ALA A 56 18.03 24.91 5.22
C ALA A 56 17.63 26.00 4.23
N GLY A 57 16.63 26.82 4.56
CA GLY A 57 16.24 27.99 3.76
C GLY A 57 17.26 29.14 3.78
N LEU A 58 18.28 29.07 4.64
CA LEU A 58 19.39 30.02 4.65
C LEU A 58 20.54 29.42 3.84
N ASN A 59 20.87 30.00 2.68
CA ASN A 59 21.86 29.46 1.74
C ASN A 59 23.21 29.03 2.37
N SER A 60 23.66 29.71 3.42
CA SER A 60 24.91 29.37 4.13
C SER A 60 24.80 28.17 5.07
N LEU A 61 23.59 27.73 5.41
CA LEU A 61 23.32 26.66 6.38
C LEU A 61 22.63 25.44 5.75
N THR A 62 22.40 25.43 4.44
CA THR A 62 21.83 24.29 3.71
C THR A 62 22.63 23.01 3.92
N VAL A 63 23.96 23.08 3.73
CA VAL A 63 24.86 21.94 3.94
C VAL A 63 24.84 21.48 5.39
N PHE A 64 24.91 22.42 6.35
CA PHE A 64 24.80 22.11 7.78
C PHE A 64 23.50 21.38 8.13
N SER A 65 22.37 21.90 7.64
CA SER A 65 21.05 21.31 7.87
C SER A 65 20.95 19.89 7.28
N SER A 66 21.47 19.68 6.08
CA SER A 66 21.51 18.35 5.44
C SER A 66 22.30 17.33 6.27
N MET A 67 23.45 17.74 6.83
CA MET A 67 24.27 16.89 7.71
C MET A 67 23.54 16.62 9.02
N ALA A 68 22.81 17.60 9.56
CA ALA A 68 22.03 17.45 10.78
C ALA A 68 20.87 16.46 10.60
N PHE A 69 20.09 16.57 9.51
CA PHE A 69 19.05 15.60 9.17
C PHE A 69 19.62 14.18 8.99
N THR A 70 20.71 14.06 8.25
CA THR A 70 21.38 12.77 8.00
C THR A 70 21.88 12.15 9.29
N SER A 71 22.49 12.96 10.18
CA SER A 71 23.00 12.50 11.45
C SER A 71 21.90 11.98 12.38
N LEU A 72 20.73 12.64 12.43
CA LEU A 72 19.59 12.17 13.19
C LEU A 72 19.01 10.89 12.59
N ALA A 73 18.85 10.82 11.27
CA ALA A 73 18.36 9.61 10.59
C ALA A 73 19.23 8.39 10.89
N VAL A 74 20.56 8.54 10.77
CA VAL A 74 21.54 7.48 11.05
C VAL A 74 21.58 7.15 12.55
N ALA A 75 21.51 8.14 13.43
CA ALA A 75 21.52 7.89 14.87
C ALA A 75 20.30 7.10 15.35
N TYR A 76 19.12 7.38 14.81
CA TYR A 76 17.92 6.61 15.10
C TYR A 76 17.99 5.19 14.49
N ALA A 77 18.61 5.01 13.32
CA ALA A 77 18.87 3.69 12.74
C ALA A 77 19.84 2.87 13.62
N ILE A 78 20.95 3.47 14.07
CA ILE A 78 21.89 2.85 15.01
C ILE A 78 21.19 2.49 16.31
N THR A 79 20.36 3.39 16.84
CA THR A 79 19.56 3.13 18.04
C THR A 79 18.62 1.95 17.83
N ALA A 80 17.99 1.83 16.65
CA ALA A 80 17.11 0.72 16.31
C ALA A 80 17.87 -0.62 16.25
N LEU A 81 19.08 -0.64 15.68
CA LEU A 81 19.94 -1.83 15.66
C LEU A 81 20.40 -2.23 17.06
N LEU A 82 20.69 -1.25 17.92
CA LEU A 82 21.15 -1.48 19.29
C LEU A 82 20.02 -1.74 20.29
N SER A 83 18.76 -1.58 19.90
CA SER A 83 17.58 -1.73 20.77
C SER A 83 17.43 -3.13 21.39
N ASN A 84 18.05 -4.16 20.81
CA ASN A 84 18.08 -5.51 21.36
C ASN A 84 18.98 -5.61 22.61
N ASN A 85 19.87 -4.65 22.83
CA ASN A 85 20.69 -4.59 24.04
C ASN A 85 19.89 -4.02 25.22
N ARG A 86 19.86 -4.75 26.35
CA ARG A 86 19.13 -4.37 27.57
C ARG A 86 19.48 -2.98 28.08
N VAL A 87 20.74 -2.56 27.97
CA VAL A 87 21.21 -1.23 28.42
C VAL A 87 20.61 -0.13 27.55
N VAL A 88 20.63 -0.30 26.23
CA VAL A 88 20.08 0.67 25.28
C VAL A 88 18.56 0.70 25.38
N LYS A 89 17.91 -0.46 25.52
CA LYS A 89 16.45 -0.55 25.73
C LYS A 89 16.00 0.23 26.97
N GLN A 90 16.72 0.13 28.08
CA GLN A 90 16.45 0.91 29.30
C GLN A 90 16.70 2.41 29.15
N MET A 91 17.59 2.82 28.24
CA MET A 91 17.85 4.24 27.97
C MET A 91 16.81 4.88 27.03
N ILE A 92 16.18 4.10 26.15
CA ILE A 92 15.24 4.60 25.13
C ILE A 92 13.75 4.36 25.47
N THR A 93 13.44 3.50 26.45
CA THR A 93 12.06 3.26 26.89
C THR A 93 11.87 3.75 28.31
N LEU A 94 10.76 4.47 28.55
CA LEU A 94 10.36 4.84 29.90
C LEU A 94 9.77 3.59 30.56
N GLY A 95 10.38 3.09 31.64
CA GLY A 95 9.73 2.12 32.51
C GLY A 95 8.41 2.70 33.05
N GLU A 96 7.40 1.85 33.24
CA GLU A 96 6.09 2.22 33.77
C GLU A 96 6.30 3.02 35.07
N ILE A 97 6.11 4.35 35.00
CA ILE A 97 6.22 5.21 36.17
C ILE A 97 4.98 4.90 36.99
N SER A 98 5.18 4.19 38.10
CA SER A 98 4.19 4.01 39.15
C SER A 98 3.58 5.37 39.49
N SER A 99 2.25 5.41 39.42
CA SER A 99 1.42 6.56 39.74
C SER A 99 1.73 7.03 41.15
N GLU A 100 2.49 8.11 41.30
CA GLU A 100 2.39 8.97 42.47
C GLU A 100 2.96 10.37 42.18
N THR A 101 2.08 11.36 42.30
CA THR A 101 2.33 12.79 42.54
C THR A 101 2.30 13.75 41.34
N ASP A 102 1.08 14.23 41.07
CA ASP A 102 0.67 15.35 40.20
C ASP A 102 1.09 16.74 40.71
N GLN A 103 2.38 17.09 40.78
CA GLN A 103 2.72 18.49 41.14
C GLN A 103 3.74 19.25 40.29
N TYR A 104 4.32 18.69 39.24
CA TYR A 104 5.08 19.51 38.28
C TYR A 104 5.02 18.94 36.86
N LEU A 105 3.94 19.25 36.12
CA LEU A 105 3.75 18.80 34.74
C LEU A 105 4.95 19.17 33.84
N LEU A 106 5.58 20.33 34.03
CA LEU A 106 6.79 20.73 33.29
C LEU A 106 8.05 19.94 33.68
N LYS A 107 8.31 19.69 34.98
CA LYS A 107 9.46 18.86 35.41
C LYS A 107 9.27 17.38 35.03
N SER A 108 8.02 16.91 34.99
CA SER A 108 7.67 15.56 34.53
C SER A 108 7.93 15.39 33.04
N THR A 109 7.56 16.37 32.21
CA THR A 109 7.81 16.34 30.75
C THR A 109 9.30 16.38 30.41
N ILE A 110 10.12 17.19 31.10
CA ILE A 110 11.58 17.22 30.87
C ILE A 110 12.24 15.89 31.25
N LYS A 111 11.80 15.22 32.31
CA LYS A 111 12.29 13.88 32.66
C LYS A 111 11.92 12.83 31.60
N LYS A 112 10.78 12.99 30.93
CA LYS A 112 10.37 12.13 29.79
C LYS A 112 11.25 12.34 28.56
N PHE A 113 11.85 13.51 28.36
CA PHE A 113 12.81 13.76 27.27
C PHE A 113 14.18 13.08 27.45
N LYS A 114 14.49 12.55 28.65
CA LYS A 114 15.73 11.80 28.89
C LYS A 114 15.90 10.63 27.93
N ILE A 115 14.80 10.02 27.48
CA ILE A 115 14.83 8.90 26.53
C ILE A 115 15.36 9.30 25.15
N CYS A 116 15.23 10.58 24.77
CA CYS A 116 15.74 11.12 23.51
C CYS A 116 17.23 11.50 23.60
N LEU A 117 17.82 11.53 24.80
CA LEU A 117 19.21 11.94 24.99
C LEU A 117 20.20 10.96 24.35
N PHE A 118 19.91 9.66 24.38
CA PHE A 118 20.77 8.66 23.76
C PHE A 118 20.82 8.81 22.23
N PRO A 119 19.70 8.83 21.48
CA PRO A 119 19.72 9.10 20.05
C PRO A 119 20.35 10.45 19.70
N LEU A 120 20.11 11.49 20.51
CA LEU A 120 20.70 12.82 20.28
C LEU A 120 22.23 12.79 20.45
N GLY A 121 22.74 12.11 21.48
CA GLY A 121 24.18 11.96 21.69
C GLY A 121 24.86 11.20 20.55
N VAL A 122 24.22 10.12 20.08
CA VAL A 122 24.68 9.40 18.88
C VAL A 122 24.64 10.31 17.65
N ALA A 123 23.60 11.13 17.48
CA ALA A 123 23.49 12.06 16.36
C ALA A 123 24.59 13.12 16.36
N VAL A 124 24.94 13.70 17.52
CA VAL A 124 26.07 14.63 17.62
C VAL A 124 27.38 13.96 17.23
N GLY A 125 27.61 12.72 17.66
CA GLY A 125 28.78 11.93 17.27
C GLY A 125 28.83 11.68 15.76
N VAL A 126 27.72 11.22 15.18
CA VAL A 126 27.59 10.98 13.73
C VAL A 126 27.76 12.28 12.94
N PHE A 127 27.19 13.38 13.42
CA PHE A 127 27.34 14.70 12.79
C PHE A 127 28.80 15.12 12.73
N PHE A 128 29.54 14.96 13.83
CA PHE A 128 30.97 15.29 13.85
C PHE A 128 31.75 14.43 12.85
N VAL A 129 31.45 13.12 12.78
CA VAL A 129 32.05 12.22 11.78
C VAL A 129 31.76 12.68 10.37
N ILE A 130 30.50 12.95 10.02
CA ILE A 130 30.10 13.46 8.69
C ILE A 130 30.82 14.77 8.39
N ASN A 131 30.83 15.72 9.34
CA ASN A 131 31.48 17.02 9.17
C ASN A 131 33.00 16.89 8.97
N THR A 132 33.68 15.96 9.66
CA THR A 132 35.12 15.71 9.43
C THR A 132 35.43 15.02 8.11
N LEU A 133 34.50 14.24 7.56
CA LEU A 133 34.69 13.56 6.27
C LEU A 133 34.36 14.48 5.09
N THR A 134 33.26 15.22 5.19
CA THR A 134 32.56 15.84 4.06
C THR A 134 32.39 17.36 4.21
N GLY A 135 32.71 17.94 5.37
CA GLY A 135 32.66 19.39 5.57
C GLY A 135 33.68 20.15 4.72
N GLU A 136 33.61 21.49 4.72
CA GLU A 136 34.49 22.36 3.92
C GLU A 136 35.99 22.10 4.15
N ASN A 137 36.36 21.68 5.37
CA ASN A 137 37.72 21.31 5.77
C ASN A 137 37.91 19.79 5.94
N GLY A 138 37.04 18.99 5.33
CA GLY A 138 37.00 17.54 5.51
C GLY A 138 38.07 16.79 4.72
N ILE A 139 38.20 15.49 5.02
CA ILE A 139 39.17 14.58 4.37
C ILE A 139 38.92 14.46 2.86
N MET A 140 37.67 14.66 2.40
CA MET A 140 37.29 14.60 0.99
C MET A 140 36.93 16.01 0.47
N PRO A 141 37.87 16.74 -0.16
CA PRO A 141 37.63 18.09 -0.64
C PRO A 141 36.53 18.13 -1.72
N GLY A 142 35.62 19.10 -1.63
CA GLY A 142 34.55 19.30 -2.62
C GLY A 142 33.36 18.33 -2.51
N SER A 143 33.26 17.56 -1.43
CA SER A 143 32.15 16.61 -1.21
C SER A 143 30.97 17.17 -0.40
N SER A 144 31.03 18.43 0.04
CA SER A 144 30.01 19.08 0.90
C SER A 144 28.59 18.97 0.33
N ASP A 145 28.48 19.07 -0.98
CA ASP A 145 27.19 19.11 -1.68
C ASP A 145 26.62 17.71 -1.96
N LEU A 146 27.40 16.64 -1.69
CA LEU A 146 26.95 15.27 -1.85
C LEU A 146 25.84 14.91 -0.87
N ILE A 147 25.90 15.39 0.38
CA ILE A 147 24.88 15.07 1.39
C ILE A 147 23.53 15.73 1.03
N PRO A 148 23.45 17.05 0.74
CA PRO A 148 22.22 17.66 0.23
C PRO A 148 21.67 16.96 -1.02
N THR A 149 22.54 16.66 -1.98
CA THR A 149 22.16 16.01 -3.25
C THR A 149 21.60 14.60 -3.02
N ALA A 150 22.32 13.78 -2.24
CA ALA A 150 21.89 12.42 -1.93
C ALA A 150 20.56 12.40 -1.15
N LEU A 151 20.40 13.34 -0.22
CA LEU A 151 19.18 13.45 0.58
C LEU A 151 17.99 13.89 -0.28
N GLY A 152 18.16 14.84 -1.20
CA GLY A 152 17.10 15.19 -2.16
C GLY A 152 16.77 14.07 -3.14
N MET A 153 17.78 13.38 -3.67
CA MET A 153 17.57 12.21 -4.56
C MET A 153 16.87 11.03 -3.86
N LEU A 154 16.94 10.96 -2.53
CA LEU A 154 16.22 9.97 -1.74
C LEU A 154 14.69 10.05 -1.95
N PHE A 155 14.17 11.20 -2.38
CA PHE A 155 12.76 11.36 -2.74
C PHE A 155 12.28 10.36 -3.79
N ILE A 156 13.13 10.05 -4.78
CA ILE A 156 12.84 9.05 -5.81
C ILE A 156 12.63 7.66 -5.18
N LEU A 157 13.48 7.30 -4.22
CA LEU A 157 13.36 6.06 -3.47
C LEU A 157 12.06 6.06 -2.65
N TRP A 158 11.74 7.19 -2.00
CA TRP A 158 10.51 7.34 -1.24
C TRP A 158 9.26 7.20 -2.11
N SER A 159 9.25 7.68 -3.35
CA SER A 159 8.13 7.49 -4.28
C SER A 159 7.86 6.00 -4.57
N ILE A 160 8.91 5.19 -4.75
CA ILE A 160 8.77 3.74 -4.95
C ILE A 160 8.28 3.05 -3.68
N ILE A 161 8.84 3.42 -2.53
CA ILE A 161 8.42 2.90 -1.22
C ILE A 161 6.97 3.25 -0.94
N GLN A 162 6.53 4.47 -1.26
CA GLN A 162 5.16 4.93 -1.11
C GLN A 162 4.19 4.07 -1.93
N GLY A 163 4.42 3.92 -3.24
CA GLY A 163 3.55 3.13 -4.11
C GLY A 163 3.49 1.66 -3.70
N SER A 164 4.63 1.07 -3.31
CA SER A 164 4.69 -0.33 -2.90
C SER A 164 4.08 -0.60 -1.53
N SER A 165 4.31 0.27 -0.54
CA SER A 165 3.76 0.15 0.81
C SER A 165 2.27 0.40 0.82
N PHE A 166 1.80 1.42 0.08
CA PHE A 166 0.37 1.66 -0.12
C PHE A 166 -0.31 0.45 -0.75
N SER A 167 0.28 -0.15 -1.79
CA SER A 167 -0.32 -1.31 -2.46
C SER A 167 -0.46 -2.52 -1.53
N GLN A 168 0.51 -2.74 -0.62
CA GLN A 168 0.42 -3.80 0.39
C GLN A 168 -0.67 -3.52 1.44
N TRP A 169 -0.79 -2.27 1.88
CA TRP A 169 -1.89 -1.87 2.76
C TRP A 169 -3.24 -2.03 2.07
N ALA A 170 -3.35 -1.58 0.82
CA ALA A 170 -4.56 -1.68 0.02
C ALA A 170 -4.97 -3.13 -0.20
N SER A 171 -4.02 -4.06 -0.44
CA SER A 171 -4.33 -5.47 -0.58
C SER A 171 -4.80 -6.10 0.73
N SER A 172 -4.12 -5.81 1.85
CA SER A 172 -4.55 -6.26 3.17
C SER A 172 -5.97 -5.77 3.52
N ASN A 173 -6.24 -4.47 3.34
CA ASN A 173 -7.56 -3.88 3.57
C ASN A 173 -8.66 -4.42 2.63
N SER A 174 -8.27 -4.82 1.42
CA SER A 174 -9.20 -5.41 0.44
C SER A 174 -9.53 -6.87 0.73
N ALA A 175 -8.65 -7.58 1.45
CA ALA A 175 -8.86 -8.97 1.86
C ALA A 175 -9.78 -9.10 3.08
N GLN A 176 -10.09 -8.00 3.79
CA GLN A 176 -10.98 -8.06 4.96
C GLN A 176 -12.37 -8.59 4.60
N ASN A 177 -12.88 -9.49 5.43
CA ASN A 177 -14.22 -10.07 5.34
C ASN A 177 -14.46 -10.78 3.99
N PHE A 178 -13.42 -11.29 3.32
CA PHE A 178 -13.57 -11.87 1.99
C PHE A 178 -14.46 -13.13 1.96
N GLN A 179 -14.61 -13.82 3.09
CA GLN A 179 -15.41 -15.05 3.23
C GLN A 179 -16.89 -14.79 3.53
N THR A 180 -17.25 -13.62 4.04
CA THR A 180 -18.64 -13.29 4.38
C THR A 180 -19.42 -12.74 3.18
N VAL A 181 -18.77 -12.62 2.02
CA VAL A 181 -19.37 -12.03 0.82
C VAL A 181 -20.08 -13.11 0.02
N GLY A 182 -21.40 -12.98 -0.11
CA GLY A 182 -22.23 -13.82 -0.98
C GLY A 182 -21.97 -13.57 -2.47
N LYS A 183 -22.96 -13.83 -3.34
CA LYS A 183 -22.85 -13.57 -4.78
C LYS A 183 -22.50 -12.10 -5.05
N THR A 184 -21.30 -11.87 -5.54
CA THR A 184 -20.84 -10.56 -6.02
C THR A 184 -21.52 -10.22 -7.35
N GLY A 185 -21.83 -8.94 -7.58
CA GLY A 185 -22.37 -8.50 -8.88
C GLY A 185 -21.38 -8.77 -10.01
N GLY A 186 -21.83 -8.87 -11.27
CA GLY A 186 -20.98 -9.30 -12.39
C GLY A 186 -19.72 -8.44 -12.63
N LEU A 187 -18.73 -8.99 -13.36
CA LEU A 187 -17.45 -8.32 -13.68
C LEU A 187 -17.64 -6.91 -14.26
N LYS A 188 -18.62 -6.75 -15.16
CA LYS A 188 -18.96 -5.46 -15.78
C LYS A 188 -19.36 -4.42 -14.72
N LEU A 189 -20.13 -4.83 -13.71
CA LEU A 189 -20.54 -3.94 -12.62
C LEU A 189 -19.33 -3.51 -11.80
N SER A 190 -18.40 -4.41 -11.45
CA SER A 190 -17.20 -4.07 -10.69
C SER A 190 -16.24 -3.12 -11.45
N ILE A 191 -16.13 -3.29 -12.78
CA ILE A 191 -15.35 -2.38 -13.62
C ILE A 191 -16.03 -1.01 -13.68
N LEU A 192 -17.36 -0.99 -13.89
CA LEU A 192 -18.14 0.24 -13.94
C LEU A 192 -18.09 1.00 -12.62
N THR A 193 -18.20 0.32 -11.48
CA THR A 193 -18.10 0.98 -10.17
C THR A 193 -16.72 1.55 -9.93
N THR A 194 -15.64 0.89 -10.38
CA THR A 194 -14.28 1.43 -10.29
C THR A 194 -14.14 2.72 -11.11
N ILE A 195 -14.60 2.70 -12.37
CA ILE A 195 -14.52 3.88 -13.26
C ILE A 195 -15.40 5.02 -12.73
N LEU A 196 -16.61 4.73 -12.29
CA LEU A 196 -17.51 5.74 -11.74
C LEU A 196 -16.93 6.36 -10.46
N ALA A 197 -16.37 5.53 -9.57
CA ALA A 197 -15.75 6.01 -8.35
C ALA A 197 -14.56 6.94 -8.64
N THR A 198 -13.71 6.62 -9.61
CA THR A 198 -12.57 7.47 -9.97
C THR A 198 -13.00 8.76 -10.67
N ILE A 199 -14.06 8.72 -11.50
CA ILE A 199 -14.65 9.93 -12.09
C ILE A 199 -15.22 10.84 -11.00
N VAL A 200 -16.05 10.32 -10.11
CA VAL A 200 -16.68 11.12 -9.04
C VAL A 200 -15.62 11.70 -8.10
N PHE A 201 -14.65 10.89 -7.69
CA PHE A 201 -13.56 11.33 -6.83
C PHE A 201 -12.65 12.35 -7.51
N GLY A 202 -12.26 12.10 -8.77
CA GLY A 202 -11.46 13.01 -9.56
C GLY A 202 -12.17 14.34 -9.80
N LEU A 203 -13.48 14.31 -10.09
CA LEU A 203 -14.27 15.51 -10.35
C LEU A 203 -14.40 16.34 -9.08
N PHE A 204 -14.69 15.70 -7.95
CA PHE A 204 -14.73 16.35 -6.65
C PHE A 204 -13.41 17.04 -6.31
N LEU A 205 -12.28 16.32 -6.38
CA LEU A 205 -10.98 16.89 -6.04
C LEU A 205 -10.54 17.98 -7.01
N SER A 206 -10.67 17.74 -8.32
CA SER A 206 -10.25 18.72 -9.33
C SER A 206 -11.04 20.03 -9.19
N THR A 207 -12.37 19.94 -9.02
CA THR A 207 -13.23 21.11 -8.77
C THR A 207 -12.81 21.85 -7.51
N LEU A 208 -12.54 21.12 -6.41
CA LEU A 208 -12.07 21.71 -5.16
C LEU A 208 -10.79 22.50 -5.37
N PHE A 209 -9.79 21.95 -6.09
CA PHE A 209 -8.53 22.63 -6.31
C PHE A 209 -8.61 23.78 -7.31
N TYR A 210 -9.49 23.71 -8.33
CA TYR A 210 -9.78 24.88 -9.18
C TYR A 210 -10.37 26.03 -8.36
N GLN A 211 -11.28 25.72 -7.43
CA GLN A 211 -11.88 26.73 -6.55
C GLN A 211 -10.89 27.31 -5.54
N LEU A 212 -9.97 26.49 -5.02
CA LEU A 212 -8.92 26.95 -4.11
C LEU A 212 -7.84 27.79 -4.81
N ASN A 213 -7.71 27.65 -6.14
CA ASN A 213 -6.77 28.43 -6.93
C ASN A 213 -7.34 29.81 -7.29
N ASP A 214 -8.65 29.86 -7.56
CA ASP A 214 -9.38 31.08 -7.92
C ASP A 214 -10.75 31.07 -7.24
N PHE A 215 -10.89 31.85 -6.17
CA PHE A 215 -12.12 31.92 -5.37
C PHE A 215 -13.27 32.64 -6.10
N ASP A 216 -12.97 33.45 -7.11
CA ASP A 216 -13.97 34.19 -7.88
C ASP A 216 -14.62 33.33 -8.97
N ARG A 217 -14.03 32.17 -9.26
CA ARG A 217 -14.52 31.21 -10.25
C ARG A 217 -15.86 30.61 -9.82
N THR A 218 -16.82 30.50 -10.73
CA THR A 218 -18.08 29.82 -10.41
C THR A 218 -17.89 28.30 -10.33
N LEU A 219 -18.73 27.61 -9.54
CA LEU A 219 -18.68 26.14 -9.42
C LEU A 219 -18.80 25.45 -10.80
N THR A 220 -19.63 26.00 -11.69
CA THR A 220 -19.84 25.48 -13.04
C THR A 220 -18.57 25.61 -13.89
N ASP A 221 -17.87 26.75 -13.79
CA ASP A 221 -16.62 26.96 -14.53
C ASP A 221 -15.49 26.07 -14.01
N SER A 222 -15.46 25.79 -12.70
CA SER A 222 -14.53 24.84 -12.07
C SER A 222 -14.81 23.39 -12.51
N LEU A 223 -16.08 23.00 -12.61
CA LEU A 223 -16.48 21.69 -13.13
C LEU A 223 -16.09 21.53 -14.61
N LEU A 224 -16.35 22.55 -15.43
CA LEU A 224 -16.00 22.51 -16.85
C LEU A 224 -14.48 22.42 -17.06
N ALA A 225 -13.71 23.16 -16.26
CA ALA A 225 -12.25 23.10 -16.28
C ALA A 225 -11.67 21.76 -15.83
N SER A 226 -12.44 20.99 -15.05
CA SER A 226 -12.03 19.66 -14.59
C SER A 226 -12.14 18.59 -15.68
N ILE A 227 -12.92 18.81 -16.75
CA ILE A 227 -13.18 17.80 -17.80
C ILE A 227 -11.88 17.22 -18.40
N PRO A 228 -10.89 18.02 -18.83
CA PRO A 228 -9.65 17.49 -19.40
C PRO A 228 -8.90 16.57 -18.43
N PHE A 229 -8.86 16.92 -17.13
CA PHE A 229 -8.27 16.07 -16.10
C PHE A 229 -9.03 14.75 -15.96
N ILE A 230 -10.35 14.78 -15.94
CA ILE A 230 -11.17 13.55 -15.87
C ILE A 230 -10.95 12.64 -17.07
N MET A 231 -10.79 13.22 -18.26
CA MET A 231 -10.43 12.44 -19.44
C MET A 231 -9.11 11.70 -19.24
N THR A 232 -8.07 12.36 -18.70
CA THR A 232 -6.80 11.70 -18.36
C THR A 232 -6.99 10.57 -17.34
N VAL A 233 -7.77 10.80 -16.28
CA VAL A 233 -8.06 9.78 -15.25
C VAL A 233 -8.77 8.55 -15.85
N VAL A 234 -9.75 8.77 -16.72
CA VAL A 234 -10.49 7.70 -17.40
C VAL A 234 -9.57 6.92 -18.35
N ILE A 235 -8.70 7.60 -19.09
CA ILE A 235 -7.73 6.95 -19.98
C ILE A 235 -6.77 6.06 -19.17
N VAL A 236 -6.16 6.57 -18.11
CA VAL A 236 -5.21 5.81 -17.28
C VAL A 236 -5.91 4.64 -16.59
N THR A 237 -7.10 4.87 -16.02
CA THR A 237 -7.90 3.82 -15.38
C THR A 237 -8.32 2.76 -16.39
N GLY A 238 -8.81 3.15 -17.56
CA GLY A 238 -9.20 2.26 -18.64
C GLY A 238 -8.03 1.40 -19.15
N ALA A 239 -6.87 2.02 -19.36
CA ALA A 239 -5.65 1.31 -19.77
C ALA A 239 -5.19 0.30 -18.72
N SER A 240 -5.17 0.68 -17.44
CA SER A 240 -4.83 -0.20 -16.32
C SER A 240 -5.79 -1.40 -16.19
N LEU A 241 -7.09 -1.15 -16.32
CA LEU A 241 -8.12 -2.19 -16.29
C LEU A 241 -8.06 -3.11 -17.51
N ALA A 242 -7.74 -2.57 -18.69
CA ALA A 242 -7.49 -3.37 -19.89
C ALA A 242 -6.24 -4.26 -19.72
N TYR A 243 -5.17 -3.71 -19.15
CA TYR A 243 -3.92 -4.43 -18.89
C TYR A 243 -4.09 -5.59 -17.87
N SER A 244 -5.02 -5.44 -16.91
CA SER A 244 -5.35 -6.45 -15.90
C SER A 244 -6.56 -7.34 -16.25
N ARG A 245 -7.13 -7.20 -17.45
CA ARG A 245 -8.41 -7.82 -17.84
C ARG A 245 -8.43 -9.35 -17.69
N LYS A 246 -7.37 -10.05 -18.09
CA LYS A 246 -7.28 -11.52 -17.99
C LYS A 246 -7.40 -11.99 -16.53
N LEU A 247 -6.70 -11.33 -15.62
CA LEU A 247 -6.73 -11.63 -14.19
C LEU A 247 -8.12 -11.36 -13.58
N LYS A 248 -8.78 -10.29 -14.02
CA LYS A 248 -10.14 -9.95 -13.55
C LYS A 248 -11.21 -10.94 -14.01
N ILE A 249 -11.06 -11.49 -15.22
CA ILE A 249 -11.94 -12.57 -15.70
C ILE A 249 -11.76 -13.80 -14.81
N LEU A 250 -10.52 -14.18 -14.51
CA LEU A 250 -10.26 -15.32 -13.62
C LEU A 250 -10.78 -15.07 -12.19
N ALA A 251 -10.60 -13.87 -11.66
CA ALA A 251 -11.15 -13.47 -10.36
C ALA A 251 -12.68 -13.54 -10.30
N SER A 252 -13.38 -13.31 -11.41
CA SER A 252 -14.86 -13.37 -11.45
C SER A 252 -15.42 -14.78 -11.31
N MET A 253 -14.59 -15.83 -11.37
CA MET A 253 -15.02 -17.21 -11.17
C MET A 253 -15.29 -17.54 -9.69
N LYS A 254 -14.73 -16.78 -8.74
CA LYS A 254 -14.95 -16.96 -7.30
C LYS A 254 -15.42 -15.65 -6.66
N PRO A 255 -16.52 -15.63 -5.88
CA PRO A 255 -17.03 -14.41 -5.25
C PRO A 255 -16.01 -13.70 -4.33
N SER A 256 -15.22 -14.47 -3.58
CA SER A 256 -14.14 -13.97 -2.71
C SER A 256 -13.09 -13.17 -3.48
N LEU A 257 -12.58 -13.75 -4.58
CA LEU A 257 -11.58 -13.13 -5.45
C LEU A 257 -12.14 -11.92 -6.18
N GLN A 258 -13.41 -11.97 -6.58
CA GLN A 258 -14.04 -10.86 -7.25
C GLN A 258 -14.22 -9.66 -6.30
N HIS A 259 -14.68 -9.91 -5.07
CA HIS A 259 -14.78 -8.88 -4.04
C HIS A 259 -13.41 -8.23 -3.77
N PHE A 260 -12.39 -9.06 -3.53
CA PHE A 260 -11.02 -8.60 -3.33
C PHE A 260 -10.53 -7.77 -4.52
N SER A 261 -10.63 -8.30 -5.74
CA SER A 261 -10.12 -7.64 -6.95
C SER A 261 -10.82 -6.32 -7.22
N GLY A 262 -12.14 -6.24 -7.01
CA GLY A 262 -12.91 -5.02 -7.18
C GLY A 262 -12.49 -3.94 -6.17
N LYS A 263 -12.49 -4.28 -4.88
CA LYS A 263 -12.15 -3.35 -3.79
C LYS A 263 -10.69 -2.89 -3.89
N PHE A 264 -9.77 -3.80 -4.19
CA PHE A 264 -8.35 -3.50 -4.40
C PHE A 264 -8.13 -2.58 -5.60
N SER A 265 -8.76 -2.89 -6.74
CA SER A 265 -8.73 -2.01 -7.91
C SER A 265 -9.24 -0.62 -7.59
N MET A 266 -10.38 -0.49 -6.92
CA MET A 266 -10.94 0.81 -6.56
C MET A 266 -9.95 1.63 -5.74
N ILE A 267 -9.42 1.07 -4.64
CA ILE A 267 -8.48 1.76 -3.75
C ILE A 267 -7.22 2.20 -4.51
N CYS A 268 -6.62 1.32 -5.33
CA CYS A 268 -5.45 1.67 -6.14
C CYS A 268 -5.71 2.84 -7.10
N HIS A 269 -6.87 2.85 -7.78
CA HIS A 269 -7.14 3.88 -8.78
C HIS A 269 -7.55 5.21 -8.14
N LEU A 270 -8.17 5.22 -6.96
CA LEU A 270 -8.38 6.47 -6.21
C LEU A 270 -7.05 7.12 -5.84
N PHE A 271 -6.08 6.32 -5.39
CA PHE A 271 -4.74 6.81 -5.06
C PHE A 271 -3.96 7.28 -6.31
N ILE A 272 -4.04 6.55 -7.42
CA ILE A 272 -3.50 7.01 -8.72
C ILE A 272 -4.16 8.34 -9.14
N THR A 273 -5.47 8.48 -8.97
CA THR A 273 -6.22 9.70 -9.32
C THR A 273 -5.71 10.90 -8.53
N TRP A 274 -5.40 10.74 -7.24
CA TRP A 274 -4.79 11.79 -6.43
C TRP A 274 -3.43 12.22 -7.01
N HIS A 275 -2.50 11.28 -7.28
CA HIS A 275 -1.18 11.64 -7.81
C HIS A 275 -1.23 12.21 -9.23
N LEU A 276 -2.15 11.73 -10.08
CA LEU A 276 -2.41 12.34 -11.37
C LEU A 276 -2.91 13.78 -11.21
N LEU A 277 -3.68 14.08 -10.17
CA LEU A 277 -4.13 15.44 -9.89
C LEU A 277 -2.96 16.34 -9.48
N THR A 278 -2.03 15.83 -8.66
CA THR A 278 -0.81 16.57 -8.33
C THR A 278 -0.01 16.92 -9.58
N ILE A 279 0.21 15.94 -10.46
CA ILE A 279 0.87 16.12 -11.76
C ILE A 279 0.11 17.16 -12.62
N TRP A 280 -1.22 17.03 -12.71
CA TRP A 280 -2.06 17.95 -13.46
C TRP A 280 -1.94 19.38 -12.95
N ARG A 281 -2.03 19.56 -11.63
CA ARG A 281 -1.95 20.87 -10.99
C ARG A 281 -0.63 21.56 -11.25
N GLN A 282 0.48 20.84 -11.09
CA GLN A 282 1.80 21.39 -11.37
C GLN A 282 1.97 21.83 -12.83
N ASN A 283 1.28 21.20 -13.79
CA ASN A 283 1.41 21.56 -15.21
C ASN A 283 0.42 22.63 -15.69
N PHE A 284 -0.78 22.70 -15.10
CA PHE A 284 -1.88 23.48 -15.67
C PHE A 284 -2.52 24.49 -14.72
N LEU A 285 -2.35 24.38 -13.40
CA LEU A 285 -2.97 25.29 -12.42
C LEU A 285 -1.95 26.20 -11.73
N ASP A 286 -0.65 25.92 -11.86
CA ASP A 286 0.45 26.64 -11.19
C ASP A 286 0.13 26.95 -9.71
N PRO A 287 0.01 25.89 -8.87
CA PRO A 287 -0.46 26.03 -7.50
C PRO A 287 0.50 26.89 -6.66
N SER A 288 -0.07 27.63 -5.72
CA SER A 288 0.74 28.41 -4.76
C SER A 288 1.65 27.51 -3.93
N SER A 289 2.81 28.04 -3.51
CA SER A 289 3.79 27.31 -2.70
C SER A 289 3.19 26.71 -1.42
N PHE A 290 2.21 27.39 -0.83
CA PHE A 290 1.50 26.89 0.35
C PHE A 290 0.63 25.66 0.04
N GLN A 291 -0.09 25.64 -1.09
CA GLN A 291 -0.88 24.48 -1.48
C GLN A 291 0.00 23.27 -1.76
N VAL A 292 1.12 23.46 -2.46
CA VAL A 292 2.11 22.40 -2.74
C VAL A 292 2.69 21.88 -1.43
N PHE A 293 3.11 22.77 -0.53
CA PHE A 293 3.66 22.40 0.77
C PHE A 293 2.68 21.57 1.61
N LEU A 294 1.41 21.99 1.70
CA LEU A 294 0.39 21.28 2.46
C LEU A 294 0.11 19.90 1.88
N GLU A 295 0.00 19.79 0.56
CA GLU A 295 -0.20 18.52 -0.13
C GLU A 295 0.96 17.55 0.10
N GLU A 296 2.20 18.02 -0.05
CA GLU A 296 3.40 17.20 0.16
C GLU A 296 3.52 16.73 1.61
N ILE A 297 3.13 17.55 2.60
CA ILE A 297 3.07 17.11 4.00
C ILE A 297 2.05 15.99 4.21
N VAL A 298 0.84 16.12 3.65
CA VAL A 298 -0.19 15.08 3.79
C VAL A 298 0.27 13.78 3.14
N LEU A 299 0.81 13.86 1.92
CA LEU A 299 1.34 12.70 1.21
C LEU A 299 2.53 12.06 1.95
N MET A 300 3.42 12.88 2.52
CA MET A 300 4.53 12.43 3.35
C MET A 300 4.07 11.63 4.57
N ILE A 301 3.06 12.13 5.29
CA ILE A 301 2.51 11.45 6.47
C ILE A 301 1.99 10.07 6.06
N PHE A 302 1.25 9.99 4.95
CA PHE A 302 0.78 8.70 4.43
C PHE A 302 1.92 7.77 4.04
N THR A 303 2.95 8.26 3.33
CA THR A 303 4.12 7.46 2.95
C THR A 303 4.81 6.84 4.16
N VAL A 304 5.10 7.66 5.18
CA VAL A 304 5.78 7.18 6.40
C VAL A 304 4.91 6.18 7.15
N LEU A 305 3.62 6.46 7.33
CA LEU A 305 2.71 5.56 8.03
C LEU A 305 2.54 4.22 7.31
N PHE A 306 2.32 4.23 5.98
CA PHE A 306 2.20 3.01 5.20
C PHE A 306 3.50 2.22 5.14
N ALA A 307 4.66 2.89 5.06
CA ALA A 307 5.96 2.23 5.10
C ALA A 307 6.20 1.53 6.43
N ILE A 308 6.00 2.22 7.56
CA ILE A 308 6.13 1.63 8.90
C ILE A 308 5.14 0.47 9.06
N TRP A 309 3.89 0.66 8.65
CA TRP A 309 2.89 -0.41 8.69
C TRP A 309 3.30 -1.62 7.84
N SER A 310 3.75 -1.42 6.60
CA SER A 310 4.17 -2.47 5.68
C SER A 310 5.36 -3.27 6.22
N MET A 311 6.32 -2.59 6.86
CA MET A 311 7.49 -3.22 7.47
C MET A 311 7.15 -3.97 8.76
N THR A 312 6.20 -3.46 9.56
CA THR A 312 5.80 -4.09 10.83
C THR A 312 4.86 -5.27 10.63
N SER A 313 3.94 -5.21 9.66
CA SER A 313 2.97 -6.29 9.38
C SER A 313 3.62 -7.53 8.75
N LYS A 314 4.68 -7.36 7.95
CA LYS A 314 5.45 -8.48 7.36
C LYS A 314 6.34 -9.23 8.34
N SER A 315 6.58 -8.69 9.54
CA SER A 315 7.59 -9.23 10.45
C SER A 315 7.19 -10.56 11.11
N TYR A 316 6.01 -11.14 10.84
CA TYR A 316 5.60 -12.41 11.47
C TYR A 316 6.34 -13.66 10.94
N LYS A 317 7.05 -13.60 9.79
CA LYS A 317 7.53 -14.85 9.14
C LYS A 317 8.88 -14.83 8.38
N SER A 318 9.84 -13.95 8.72
CA SER A 318 11.19 -13.97 8.11
C SER A 318 12.30 -14.15 9.14
N ASN A 319 13.25 -15.05 8.85
CA ASN A 319 14.38 -15.42 9.72
C ASN A 319 15.42 -14.29 9.94
N PHE A 320 15.35 -13.18 9.19
CA PHE A 320 16.21 -12.00 9.38
C PHE A 320 15.36 -10.80 9.81
N ARG A 321 15.17 -10.65 11.12
CA ARG A 321 14.28 -9.65 11.72
C ARG A 321 15.03 -8.36 12.07
N LEU A 322 15.45 -7.59 11.06
CA LEU A 322 16.03 -6.24 11.28
C LEU A 322 15.02 -5.29 11.94
N ILE A 323 13.72 -5.54 11.74
CA ILE A 323 12.60 -4.75 12.27
C ILE A 323 11.73 -5.66 13.14
N THR A 324 11.77 -5.44 14.45
CA THR A 324 10.96 -6.08 15.49
C THR A 324 9.95 -5.08 16.06
N GLU A 325 8.94 -5.56 16.78
CA GLU A 325 7.97 -4.68 17.46
C GLU A 325 8.67 -3.71 18.43
N ASP A 326 9.75 -4.16 19.08
CA ASP A 326 10.55 -3.37 20.03
C ASP A 326 11.34 -2.22 19.37
N ASN A 327 11.68 -2.33 18.09
CA ASN A 327 12.54 -1.34 17.39
C ASN A 327 11.83 -0.61 16.23
N ALA A 328 10.56 -0.95 15.98
CA ALA A 328 9.73 -0.35 14.94
C ALA A 328 9.59 1.17 15.08
N LEU A 329 9.46 1.66 16.32
CA LEU A 329 9.40 3.10 16.60
C LEU A 329 10.68 3.81 16.18
N THR A 330 11.84 3.28 16.57
CA THR A 330 13.15 3.88 16.26
C THR A 330 13.46 3.84 14.77
N TRP A 331 13.07 2.77 14.07
CA TRP A 331 13.11 2.72 12.61
C TRP A 331 12.18 3.75 11.98
N GLY A 332 10.95 3.87 12.47
CA GLY A 332 10.00 4.87 11.99
C GLY A 332 10.51 6.30 12.13
N LEU A 333 11.17 6.63 13.24
CA LEU A 333 11.79 7.93 13.47
C LEU A 333 13.00 8.17 12.56
N SER A 334 13.84 7.15 12.34
CA SER A 334 14.94 7.23 11.38
C SER A 334 14.43 7.57 9.97
N PHE A 335 13.39 6.85 9.51
CA PHE A 335 12.74 7.14 8.23
C PHE A 335 12.12 8.53 8.20
N GLY A 336 11.47 8.96 9.29
CA GLY A 336 10.92 10.30 9.40
C GLY A 336 11.98 11.40 9.21
N TYR A 337 13.14 11.30 9.86
CA TYR A 337 14.21 12.29 9.71
C TYR A 337 14.84 12.26 8.31
N ALA A 338 15.06 11.08 7.74
CA ALA A 338 15.60 10.94 6.40
C ALA A 338 14.65 11.55 5.34
N TYR A 339 13.35 11.32 5.49
CA TYR A 339 12.34 11.88 4.62
C TYR A 339 12.19 13.39 4.80
N ALA A 340 12.07 13.88 6.03
CA ALA A 340 11.95 15.32 6.31
C ALA A 340 13.16 16.09 5.76
N GLY A 341 14.36 15.52 5.91
CA GLY A 341 15.57 16.06 5.31
C GLY A 341 15.55 16.02 3.78
N SER A 342 15.00 14.96 3.18
CA SER A 342 14.85 14.85 1.71
C SER A 342 13.98 15.98 1.16
N VAL A 343 12.82 16.22 1.77
CA VAL A 343 11.93 17.33 1.39
C VAL A 343 12.59 18.68 1.63
N ALA A 344 13.26 18.87 2.76
CA ALA A 344 13.97 20.12 3.05
C ALA A 344 14.98 20.44 1.94
N MET A 345 15.80 19.46 1.53
CA MET A 345 16.78 19.64 0.45
C MET A 345 16.12 19.83 -0.91
N LEU A 346 15.02 19.13 -1.20
CA LEU A 346 14.27 19.41 -2.42
C LEU A 346 13.81 20.86 -2.48
N THR A 347 13.38 21.45 -1.36
CA THR A 347 12.86 22.82 -1.36
C THR A 347 13.92 23.91 -1.29
N SER A 348 15.10 23.63 -0.75
CA SER A 348 16.10 24.65 -0.44
C SER A 348 17.43 24.49 -1.19
N PHE A 349 17.69 23.32 -1.78
CA PHE A 349 18.93 23.02 -2.50
C PHE A 349 18.73 22.88 -4.01
N PHE A 350 17.57 22.39 -4.47
CA PHE A 350 17.28 22.26 -5.90
C PHE A 350 16.52 23.49 -6.42
N ASP A 351 17.05 24.11 -7.48
CA ASP A 351 16.41 25.26 -8.14
C ASP A 351 15.12 24.87 -8.89
N ASP A 352 15.00 23.62 -9.34
CA ASP A 352 13.83 23.09 -10.05
C ASP A 352 13.13 21.96 -9.29
N ILE A 353 12.44 22.36 -8.21
CA ILE A 353 11.61 21.49 -7.37
C ILE A 353 10.49 20.84 -8.19
N LYS A 354 9.95 21.57 -9.18
CA LYS A 354 8.79 21.16 -9.99
C LYS A 354 9.11 19.87 -10.75
N THR A 355 10.28 19.80 -11.39
CA THR A 355 10.68 18.62 -12.14
C THR A 355 10.86 17.39 -11.23
N VAL A 356 11.50 17.54 -10.07
CA VAL A 356 11.72 16.40 -9.16
C VAL A 356 10.41 15.91 -8.54
N MET A 357 9.52 16.81 -8.14
CA MET A 357 8.19 16.45 -7.65
C MET A 357 7.38 15.73 -8.74
N LEU A 358 7.38 16.25 -9.98
CA LEU A 358 6.69 15.63 -11.11
C LEU A 358 7.18 14.20 -11.36
N ILE A 359 8.49 13.99 -11.35
CA ILE A 359 9.10 12.66 -11.52
C ILE A 359 8.68 11.73 -10.38
N GLY A 360 8.71 12.20 -9.13
CA GLY A 360 8.29 11.40 -7.98
C GLY A 360 6.84 10.94 -8.09
N HIS A 361 5.90 11.84 -8.36
CA HIS A 361 4.49 11.48 -8.52
C HIS A 361 4.26 10.53 -9.70
N CYS A 362 4.97 10.72 -10.82
CA CYS A 362 4.96 9.78 -11.94
C CYS A 362 5.44 8.38 -11.53
N LEU A 363 6.50 8.30 -10.73
CA LEU A 363 7.03 7.04 -10.21
C LEU A 363 6.05 6.36 -9.25
N VAL A 364 5.35 7.11 -8.40
CA VAL A 364 4.31 6.54 -7.54
C VAL A 364 3.19 5.93 -8.39
N VAL A 365 2.69 6.66 -9.39
CA VAL A 365 1.65 6.15 -10.31
C VAL A 365 2.11 4.87 -11.00
N LEU A 366 3.33 4.86 -11.55
CA LEU A 366 3.88 3.69 -12.22
C LEU A 366 4.03 2.49 -11.26
N THR A 367 4.56 2.74 -10.05
CA THR A 367 4.75 1.70 -9.03
C THR A 367 3.42 1.07 -8.63
N VAL A 368 2.38 1.88 -8.41
CA VAL A 368 1.05 1.38 -8.03
C VAL A 368 0.41 0.59 -9.18
N LEU A 369 0.57 1.02 -10.44
CA LEU A 369 0.09 0.26 -11.60
C LEU A 369 0.77 -1.11 -11.73
N ILE A 370 2.09 -1.17 -11.52
CA ILE A 370 2.85 -2.42 -11.52
C ILE A 370 2.40 -3.31 -10.36
N MET A 371 2.36 -2.76 -9.15
CA MET A 371 1.97 -3.50 -7.94
C MET A 371 0.52 -3.98 -7.99
N HIS A 372 -0.38 -3.23 -8.62
CA HIS A 372 -1.76 -3.63 -8.86
C HIS A 372 -1.82 -4.95 -9.63
N LYS A 373 -1.11 -5.05 -10.76
CA LYS A 373 -1.05 -6.30 -11.53
C LYS A 373 -0.30 -7.41 -10.80
N VAL A 374 0.86 -7.12 -10.22
CA VAL A 374 1.68 -8.13 -9.53
C VAL A 374 0.91 -8.77 -8.37
N THR A 375 0.20 -7.97 -7.59
CA THR A 375 -0.59 -8.48 -6.46
C THR A 375 -1.79 -9.30 -6.92
N LEU A 376 -2.51 -8.84 -7.95
CA LEU A 376 -3.58 -9.62 -8.56
C LEU A 376 -3.05 -10.95 -9.11
N SER A 377 -1.92 -10.92 -9.82
CA SER A 377 -1.31 -12.13 -10.38
C SER A 377 -0.84 -13.10 -9.30
N LYS A 378 -0.31 -12.60 -8.18
CA LYS A 378 0.13 -13.44 -7.06
C LYS A 378 -1.02 -14.16 -6.37
N ILE A 379 -2.18 -13.51 -6.25
CA ILE A 379 -3.34 -14.10 -5.56
C ILE A 379 -4.14 -14.98 -6.51
N ILE A 380 -4.37 -14.52 -7.73
CA ILE A 380 -5.29 -15.16 -8.69
C ILE A 380 -4.55 -16.21 -9.55
N GLY A 381 -3.26 -16.03 -9.83
CA GLY A 381 -2.47 -16.96 -10.63
C GLY A 381 -2.17 -18.29 -9.92
N THR A 382 -2.20 -18.32 -8.60
CA THR A 382 -2.00 -19.56 -7.82
C THR A 382 -3.18 -20.53 -7.97
N ASP A 383 -4.40 -20.00 -8.14
CA ASP A 383 -5.57 -20.83 -8.47
C ASP A 383 -5.49 -21.43 -9.87
N ASP A 384 -5.00 -20.68 -10.88
CA ASP A 384 -4.87 -21.19 -12.26
C ASP A 384 -3.94 -22.41 -12.31
N TYR A 385 -2.80 -22.34 -11.61
CA TYR A 385 -1.85 -23.46 -11.52
C TYR A 385 -2.46 -24.65 -10.76
N SER A 386 -3.15 -24.41 -9.64
CA SER A 386 -3.81 -25.49 -8.88
C SER A 386 -4.93 -26.18 -9.66
N ILE A 387 -5.68 -25.43 -10.47
CA ILE A 387 -6.75 -25.96 -11.33
C ILE A 387 -6.16 -26.73 -12.51
N VAL A 388 -5.06 -26.24 -13.12
CA VAL A 388 -4.34 -26.93 -14.19
C VAL A 388 -3.73 -28.24 -13.67
N VAL A 389 -3.08 -28.23 -12.50
CA VAL A 389 -2.54 -29.44 -11.86
C VAL A 389 -3.67 -30.42 -11.55
N ARG A 390 -4.76 -29.97 -10.92
CA ARG A 390 -5.93 -30.83 -10.63
C ARG A 390 -6.52 -31.42 -11.91
N ARG A 391 -6.61 -30.65 -13.00
CA ARG A 391 -7.08 -31.13 -14.31
C ARG A 391 -6.15 -32.21 -14.87
N ILE A 392 -4.83 -31.99 -14.83
CA ILE A 392 -3.83 -32.95 -15.32
C ILE A 392 -3.86 -34.23 -14.49
N THR A 393 -3.90 -34.14 -13.16
CA THR A 393 -3.99 -35.31 -12.27
C THR A 393 -5.31 -36.06 -12.45
N SER A 394 -6.44 -35.35 -12.64
CA SER A 394 -7.73 -35.98 -12.94
C SER A 394 -7.78 -36.64 -14.32
N SER A 395 -7.08 -36.10 -15.32
CA SER A 395 -6.96 -36.73 -16.64
C SER A 395 -5.97 -37.90 -16.65
N GLN A 396 -5.06 -37.97 -15.68
CA GLN A 396 -4.08 -39.05 -15.55
C GLN A 396 -4.61 -40.23 -14.71
N ASN A 397 -5.57 -39.99 -13.82
CA ASN A 397 -6.28 -41.02 -13.05
C ASN A 397 -7.54 -41.56 -13.75
N GLY A 398 -7.73 -41.26 -15.03
CA GLY A 398 -8.84 -41.79 -15.83
C GLY A 398 -8.57 -43.19 -16.37
N GLU A 399 -8.48 -44.20 -15.49
CA GLU A 399 -8.91 -45.57 -15.79
C GLU A 399 -9.11 -46.38 -14.49
N ILE A 400 -10.36 -46.83 -14.29
CA ILE A 400 -10.91 -47.82 -13.35
C ILE A 400 -11.08 -47.39 -11.88
N ASP A 401 -12.33 -47.05 -11.50
CA ASP A 401 -13.01 -47.75 -10.40
C ASP A 401 -14.55 -47.65 -10.58
N GLU A 402 -15.12 -48.64 -11.27
CA GLU A 402 -16.52 -49.01 -11.09
C GLU A 402 -16.63 -49.77 -9.76
N ASN A 403 -17.58 -49.34 -8.91
CA ASN A 403 -18.15 -50.03 -7.75
C ASN A 403 -17.74 -49.52 -6.36
N GLN A 404 -18.53 -48.57 -5.84
CA GLN A 404 -18.94 -48.60 -4.43
C GLN A 404 -20.31 -47.94 -4.27
N GLY A 405 -21.31 -48.80 -4.02
CA GLY A 405 -22.70 -48.42 -3.76
C GLY A 405 -22.95 -47.85 -2.37
N ASP A 406 -24.13 -47.25 -2.25
CA ASP A 406 -24.97 -46.93 -1.09
C ASP A 406 -24.33 -46.24 0.12
N ILE A 407 -24.88 -45.08 0.56
CA ILE A 407 -25.85 -44.98 1.68
C ILE A 407 -26.59 -43.62 1.58
N LEU A 408 -27.89 -43.67 1.25
CA LEU A 408 -28.88 -42.62 1.59
C LEU A 408 -29.38 -42.86 3.02
N PRO A 409 -29.61 -41.82 3.86
CA PRO A 409 -30.21 -42.03 5.17
C PRO A 409 -31.74 -42.16 5.05
N GLU A 410 -32.23 -43.35 5.35
CA GLU A 410 -33.64 -43.64 5.58
C GLU A 410 -34.01 -43.26 7.03
N ASN A 411 -35.01 -42.38 7.20
CA ASN A 411 -36.19 -42.59 8.06
C ASN A 411 -37.02 -41.30 8.16
N LEU A 412 -38.23 -41.31 7.59
CA LEU A 412 -39.43 -40.74 8.21
C LEU A 412 -40.65 -41.43 7.56
N GLN A 413 -41.23 -42.37 8.29
CA GLN A 413 -42.54 -42.99 8.03
C GLN A 413 -43.66 -41.93 8.07
N HIS A 414 -44.55 -41.91 7.08
CA HIS A 414 -45.93 -42.35 7.27
C HIS A 414 -46.72 -42.49 5.96
N GLU A 415 -47.45 -43.60 5.94
CA GLU A 415 -48.42 -44.14 5.00
C GLU A 415 -49.67 -43.27 4.78
N SER A 416 -50.11 -43.11 3.52
CA SER A 416 -51.52 -43.22 3.13
C SER A 416 -51.68 -43.29 1.60
N LEU A 417 -52.29 -44.39 1.15
CA LEU A 417 -52.73 -44.69 -0.21
C LEU A 417 -53.84 -43.73 -0.70
N SER A 418 -53.78 -43.35 -1.98
CA SER A 418 -54.98 -43.17 -2.82
C SER A 418 -54.61 -43.30 -4.30
N VAL A 419 -55.07 -44.40 -4.89
CA VAL A 419 -55.15 -44.65 -6.33
C VAL A 419 -56.38 -43.92 -6.87
N ASP A 420 -56.26 -43.15 -7.95
CA ASP A 420 -57.17 -43.23 -9.11
C ASP A 420 -56.78 -42.31 -10.29
N ASN A 421 -56.47 -42.99 -11.40
CA ASN A 421 -57.06 -42.88 -12.74
C ASN A 421 -56.65 -41.81 -13.80
N ALA A 422 -56.41 -42.36 -15.01
CA ALA A 422 -56.56 -41.85 -16.39
C ALA A 422 -55.50 -40.86 -16.98
N SER A 423 -54.66 -41.39 -17.90
CA SER A 423 -54.60 -41.09 -19.38
C SER A 423 -53.69 -39.88 -19.73
N ASP A 424 -52.71 -39.89 -20.66
CA ASP A 424 -52.59 -40.55 -21.97
C ASP A 424 -51.11 -40.61 -22.48
N VAL A 425 -50.75 -41.75 -23.10
CA VAL A 425 -49.99 -41.95 -24.38
C VAL A 425 -48.81 -41.01 -24.73
N TRP A 426 -47.53 -41.41 -24.59
CA TRP A 426 -46.63 -42.12 -25.56
C TRP A 426 -46.40 -41.48 -26.94
N GLN A 427 -45.13 -41.15 -27.25
CA GLN A 427 -44.50 -41.42 -28.56
C GLN A 427 -42.96 -41.34 -28.48
N ASN A 428 -42.31 -42.45 -28.86
CA ASN A 428 -40.86 -42.63 -29.01
C ASN A 428 -40.43 -42.41 -30.47
N ASP A 429 -39.22 -41.87 -30.62
CA ASP A 429 -38.15 -42.06 -31.62
C ASP A 429 -38.47 -42.57 -33.04
N ASP A 430 -38.02 -41.82 -34.05
CA ASP A 430 -37.69 -42.33 -35.37
C ASP A 430 -36.35 -41.73 -35.85
N ASP A 431 -35.54 -42.62 -36.40
CA ASP A 431 -34.11 -42.53 -36.71
C ASP A 431 -33.75 -41.55 -37.84
N VAL A 432 -32.64 -40.81 -37.68
CA VAL A 432 -32.03 -40.00 -38.74
C VAL A 432 -30.93 -40.82 -39.43
N ASP A 433 -31.21 -41.24 -40.66
CA ASP A 433 -30.31 -41.97 -41.56
C ASP A 433 -29.29 -41.01 -42.22
N TRP A 434 -28.00 -41.40 -42.22
CA TRP A 434 -26.84 -40.56 -42.57
C TRP A 434 -26.12 -40.98 -43.86
N GLU A 435 -26.84 -41.52 -44.85
CA GLU A 435 -26.24 -41.90 -46.13
C GLU A 435 -26.93 -41.28 -47.35
N ALA A 436 -26.31 -40.25 -47.93
CA ALA A 436 -26.29 -40.04 -49.38
C ALA A 436 -25.11 -39.14 -49.78
N GLU A 437 -24.21 -39.73 -50.56
CA GLU A 437 -22.97 -39.18 -51.14
C GLU A 437 -23.16 -38.07 -52.20
N GLU A 438 -22.04 -37.41 -52.46
CA GLU A 438 -21.74 -36.33 -53.40
C GLU A 438 -22.12 -36.56 -54.88
N SER A 439 -22.51 -35.47 -55.56
CA SER A 439 -22.08 -35.18 -56.94
C SER A 439 -22.25 -33.68 -57.27
N GLY A 440 -21.16 -32.95 -57.51
CA GLY A 440 -21.19 -31.61 -58.16
C GLY A 440 -21.28 -31.71 -59.69
N PRO A 441 -20.82 -30.71 -60.48
CA PRO A 441 -21.02 -29.26 -60.46
C PRO A 441 -21.68 -28.77 -61.80
N GLU A 442 -21.46 -27.50 -62.18
CA GLU A 442 -21.86 -26.77 -63.42
C GLU A 442 -23.23 -26.05 -63.32
N ILE A 443 -23.40 -24.75 -63.58
CA ILE A 443 -22.72 -23.78 -64.48
C ILE A 443 -22.67 -22.40 -63.81
#